data_AF-A0A947SJU8-F1
#
_entry.id   AF-A0A947SJU8-F1
#
_cell.length_a   1.000
_cell.length_b   1.000
_cell.length_c   1.000
_cell.angle_alpha   90.00
_cell.angle_beta   90.00
_cell.angle_gamma   90.00
#
_symmetry.space_group_name_H-M   'P 1'
#
loop_
_entity.id
_entity.type
_entity.pdbx_description
1 polymer ?
#
loop_
_entity_poly.entity_id
_entity_poly.type
_entity_poly.pdbx_seq_one_letter_code
_entity_poly.pdbx_strand_id
1 'polypeptide(L)'
;MTKQEGILKIQDFFDINSIYAKNVFALVDKSNLLEDAEKIIKEKPKPFVKWVGGKRQLLKQFKKLGLYPPENFNPNKATYFEPFVGGGAVFFDLFPQKAVLFDLNFELVTTYNVIKNDVENLIKSLKKHKYNKEYFLNSRAKNPKKLSELNIASRFIYLNRTCFNGLYRVNKSGAFNVPFGKYGNP
;
A
#
# COMPACT_ATOMS: atom_id res chain seq x y z
N MET A 1 -26.68 8.76 -16.87
CA MET A 1 -25.64 9.06 -15.86
C MET A 1 -24.31 9.19 -16.56
N THR A 2 -23.70 10.36 -16.51
CA THR A 2 -22.36 10.60 -17.06
C THR A 2 -21.29 9.92 -16.21
N LYS A 3 -20.09 9.71 -16.77
CA LYS A 3 -18.95 9.15 -16.03
C LYS A 3 -18.64 9.97 -14.76
N GLN A 4 -18.73 11.29 -14.85
CA GLN A 4 -18.40 12.19 -13.76
C GLN A 4 -19.47 12.17 -12.66
N GLU A 5 -20.75 12.15 -13.04
CA GLU A 5 -21.86 11.94 -12.09
C GLU A 5 -21.73 10.63 -11.33
N GLY A 6 -21.40 9.53 -12.02
CA GLY A 6 -21.26 8.23 -11.38
C GLY A 6 -20.08 8.17 -10.39
N ILE A 7 -18.95 8.79 -10.72
CA ILE A 7 -17.80 8.87 -9.81
C ILE A 7 -18.15 9.69 -8.57
N LEU A 8 -18.75 10.87 -8.73
CA LEU A 8 -19.17 11.73 -7.62
C LEU A 8 -20.18 11.01 -6.73
N LYS A 9 -21.16 10.31 -7.33
CA LYS A 9 -22.14 9.52 -6.60
C LYS A 9 -21.51 8.45 -5.70
N ILE A 10 -20.49 7.73 -6.18
CA ILE A 10 -19.75 6.75 -5.36
C ILE A 10 -18.93 7.47 -4.29
N GLN A 11 -18.26 8.56 -4.66
CA GLN A 11 -17.41 9.34 -3.77
C GLN A 11 -18.19 9.83 -2.54
N ASP A 12 -19.34 10.46 -2.78
CA ASP A 12 -20.17 11.07 -1.75
C ASP A 12 -20.91 10.02 -0.91
N PHE A 13 -21.40 8.94 -1.54
CA PHE A 13 -22.15 7.89 -0.84
C PHE A 13 -21.28 7.08 0.13
N PHE A 14 -20.01 6.81 -0.22
CA PHE A 14 -19.11 5.98 0.58
C PHE A 14 -18.03 6.77 1.33
N ASP A 15 -18.01 8.10 1.20
CA ASP A 15 -17.00 8.99 1.80
C ASP A 15 -15.56 8.54 1.49
N ILE A 16 -15.28 8.29 0.21
CA ILE A 16 -13.96 7.85 -0.27
C ILE A 16 -13.32 8.91 -1.16
N ASN A 17 -12.00 8.87 -1.31
CA ASN A 17 -11.31 9.82 -2.20
C ASN A 17 -11.65 9.58 -3.69
N SER A 18 -11.51 10.63 -4.50
CA SER A 18 -11.85 10.60 -5.93
C SER A 18 -11.08 9.56 -6.74
N ILE A 19 -9.87 9.19 -6.31
CA ILE A 19 -9.04 8.18 -6.99
C ILE A 19 -9.62 6.79 -6.76
N TYR A 20 -10.00 6.47 -5.53
CA TYR A 20 -10.61 5.20 -5.23
C TYR A 20 -12.00 5.09 -5.87
N ALA A 21 -12.81 6.15 -5.81
CA ALA A 21 -14.09 6.22 -6.51
C ALA A 21 -13.97 5.99 -8.03
N LYS A 22 -12.96 6.59 -8.68
CA LYS A 22 -12.65 6.36 -10.11
C LYS A 22 -12.33 4.90 -10.41
N ASN A 23 -11.52 4.26 -9.56
CA ASN A 23 -11.16 2.86 -9.73
C ASN A 23 -12.37 1.95 -9.51
N VAL A 24 -13.17 2.20 -8.48
CA VAL A 24 -14.41 1.44 -8.22
C VAL A 24 -15.37 1.61 -9.39
N PHE A 25 -15.62 2.83 -9.85
CA PHE A 25 -16.49 3.12 -11.01
C PHE A 25 -16.05 2.35 -12.28
N ALA A 26 -14.74 2.17 -12.48
CA ALA A 26 -14.22 1.41 -13.62
C ALA A 26 -14.52 -0.10 -13.53
N LEU A 27 -14.67 -0.64 -12.32
CA LEU A 27 -14.83 -2.08 -12.05
C LEU A 27 -16.28 -2.54 -11.88
N VAL A 28 -17.22 -1.63 -11.57
CA VAL A 28 -18.62 -1.98 -11.27
C VAL A 28 -19.52 -2.01 -12.50
N ASP A 29 -20.63 -2.75 -12.45
CA ASP A 29 -21.72 -2.60 -13.40
C ASP A 29 -22.45 -1.26 -13.16
N LYS A 30 -22.76 -0.55 -14.24
CA LYS A 30 -23.40 0.77 -14.20
C LYS A 30 -24.91 0.65 -13.96
N SER A 31 -25.49 -0.51 -14.24
CA SER A 31 -26.88 -0.83 -13.90
C SER A 31 -27.10 -0.95 -12.39
N ASN A 32 -26.11 -1.46 -11.64
CA ASN A 32 -26.15 -1.71 -10.19
C ASN A 32 -25.04 -0.96 -9.44
N LEU A 33 -24.81 0.30 -9.82
CA LEU A 33 -23.61 1.07 -9.46
C LEU A 33 -23.24 1.03 -7.96
N LEU A 34 -24.21 1.35 -7.08
CA LEU A 34 -23.93 1.45 -5.65
C LEU A 34 -23.78 0.08 -4.98
N GLU A 35 -24.56 -0.92 -5.39
CA GLU A 35 -24.50 -2.25 -4.81
C GLU A 35 -23.17 -2.95 -5.14
N ASP A 36 -22.73 -2.84 -6.39
CA ASP A 36 -21.44 -3.39 -6.80
C ASP A 36 -20.27 -2.58 -6.24
N ALA A 37 -20.41 -1.26 -6.12
CA ALA A 37 -19.43 -0.42 -5.44
C ALA A 37 -19.29 -0.80 -3.98
N GLU A 38 -20.41 -1.07 -3.29
CA GLU A 38 -20.40 -1.51 -1.90
C GLU A 38 -19.63 -2.83 -1.73
N LYS A 39 -19.82 -3.80 -2.65
CA LYS A 39 -19.07 -5.08 -2.62
C LYS A 39 -17.56 -4.86 -2.72
N ILE A 40 -17.11 -3.97 -3.61
CA ILE A 40 -15.68 -3.65 -3.78
C ILE A 40 -15.14 -2.87 -2.59
N ILE A 41 -15.91 -1.92 -2.06
CA ILE A 41 -15.48 -1.06 -0.93
C ILE A 41 -15.48 -1.84 0.38
N LYS A 42 -16.34 -2.86 0.52
CA LYS A 42 -16.30 -3.82 1.63
C LYS A 42 -15.05 -4.71 1.59
N GLU A 43 -14.33 -4.81 0.47
CA GLU A 43 -13.04 -5.51 0.47
C GLU A 43 -12.03 -4.75 1.30
N LYS A 44 -11.41 -5.46 2.24
CA LYS A 44 -10.32 -4.89 3.03
C LYS A 44 -9.14 -4.53 2.13
N PRO A 45 -8.48 -3.38 2.40
CA PRO A 45 -7.24 -3.02 1.71
C PRO A 45 -6.18 -4.12 1.90
N LYS A 46 -5.17 -4.11 1.02
CA LYS A 46 -4.09 -5.11 1.01
C LYS A 46 -2.75 -4.39 1.08
N PRO A 47 -1.69 -5.02 1.62
CA PRO A 47 -0.33 -4.49 1.60
C PRO A 47 0.09 -3.91 0.23
N PHE A 48 0.58 -2.67 0.24
CA PHE A 48 1.03 -1.98 -0.98
C PHE A 48 2.43 -2.43 -1.44
N VAL A 49 3.22 -3.02 -0.53
CA VAL A 49 4.61 -3.40 -0.74
C VAL A 49 4.78 -4.92 -0.66
N LYS A 50 5.64 -5.49 -1.51
CA LYS A 50 6.14 -6.86 -1.31
C LYS A 50 7.14 -6.83 -0.16
N TRP A 51 6.86 -7.57 0.91
CA TRP A 51 7.68 -7.56 2.11
C TRP A 51 8.02 -8.97 2.54
N VAL A 52 9.30 -9.20 2.85
CA VAL A 52 9.76 -10.49 3.37
C VAL A 52 9.08 -10.73 4.72
N GLY A 53 8.59 -11.96 4.94
CA GLY A 53 7.86 -12.31 6.15
C GLY A 53 6.41 -11.83 6.18
N GLY A 54 5.84 -11.40 5.05
CA GLY A 54 4.43 -11.01 4.93
C GLY A 54 3.47 -12.12 5.38
N LYS A 55 2.62 -11.83 6.38
CA LYS A 55 1.79 -12.83 7.07
C LYS A 55 0.49 -13.21 6.36
N ARG A 56 0.22 -12.67 5.15
CA ARG A 56 -1.06 -12.85 4.44
C ARG A 56 -1.50 -14.31 4.30
N GLN A 57 -0.58 -15.22 3.99
CA GLN A 57 -0.89 -16.65 3.86
C GLN A 57 -1.20 -17.31 5.20
N LEU A 58 -0.49 -16.90 6.27
CA LEU A 58 -0.64 -17.43 7.62
C LEU A 58 -1.93 -16.96 8.30
N LEU A 59 -2.43 -15.76 7.98
CA LEU A 59 -3.68 -15.25 8.54
C LEU A 59 -4.86 -16.21 8.33
N LYS A 60 -4.93 -16.89 7.18
CA LYS A 60 -5.97 -17.90 6.92
C LYS A 60 -5.86 -19.09 7.88
N GLN A 61 -4.64 -19.52 8.21
CA GLN A 61 -4.41 -20.62 9.14
C GLN A 61 -4.71 -20.18 10.58
N PHE A 62 -4.27 -18.99 11.00
CA PHE A 62 -4.55 -18.48 12.35
C PHE A 62 -6.05 -18.30 12.62
N LYS A 63 -6.82 -17.83 11.63
CA LYS A 63 -8.29 -17.78 11.71
C LYS A 63 -8.91 -19.16 11.94
N LYS A 64 -8.45 -20.16 11.18
CA LYS A 64 -8.95 -21.54 11.30
C LYS A 64 -8.63 -22.18 12.65
N LEU A 65 -7.50 -21.82 13.25
CA LEU A 65 -7.06 -22.31 14.55
C LEU A 65 -7.65 -21.51 15.73
N GLY A 66 -8.48 -20.48 15.47
CA GLY A 66 -9.01 -19.61 16.52
C GLY A 66 -7.97 -18.73 17.20
N LEU A 67 -6.77 -18.59 16.62
CA LEU A 67 -5.68 -17.79 17.18
C LEU A 67 -5.73 -16.31 16.76
N TYR A 68 -6.65 -15.97 15.84
CA TYR A 68 -6.76 -14.64 15.27
C TYR A 68 -8.19 -14.39 14.74
N PRO A 69 -8.76 -13.19 14.94
CA PRO A 69 -8.20 -12.05 15.69
C PRO A 69 -8.11 -12.33 17.20
N PRO A 70 -7.36 -11.52 17.97
CA PRO A 70 -7.29 -11.68 19.42
C PRO A 70 -8.68 -11.62 20.05
N GLU A 71 -8.93 -12.46 21.06
CA GLU A 71 -10.20 -12.45 21.79
C GLU A 71 -10.50 -11.04 22.34
N ASN A 72 -11.76 -10.63 22.24
CA ASN A 72 -12.25 -9.31 22.68
C ASN A 72 -11.64 -8.10 21.94
N PHE A 73 -10.83 -8.29 20.90
CA PHE A 73 -10.36 -7.18 20.08
C PHE A 73 -11.50 -6.64 19.21
N ASN A 74 -11.93 -5.41 19.51
CA ASN A 74 -12.92 -4.71 18.69
C ASN A 74 -12.22 -3.66 17.80
N PRO A 75 -12.16 -3.85 16.47
CA PRO A 75 -11.47 -2.94 15.56
C PRO A 75 -12.08 -1.53 15.53
N ASN A 76 -13.33 -1.35 15.98
CA ASN A 76 -13.99 -0.05 16.02
C ASN A 76 -13.79 0.71 17.34
N LYS A 77 -13.29 0.06 18.39
CA LYS A 77 -13.14 0.66 19.72
C LYS A 77 -11.70 0.65 20.23
N ALA A 78 -10.97 -0.41 19.97
CA ALA A 78 -9.60 -0.58 20.45
C ALA A 78 -8.61 0.17 19.56
N THR A 79 -7.52 0.63 20.17
CA THR A 79 -6.34 1.09 19.42
C THR A 79 -5.43 -0.11 19.17
N TYR A 80 -5.13 -0.37 17.91
CA TYR A 80 -4.23 -1.43 17.50
C TYR A 80 -2.77 -0.96 17.50
N PHE A 81 -1.86 -1.77 17.99
CA PHE A 81 -0.42 -1.47 18.01
C PHE A 81 0.33 -2.58 17.27
N GLU A 82 1.13 -2.22 16.26
CA GLU A 82 1.98 -3.17 15.52
C GLU A 82 3.44 -2.68 15.51
N PRO A 83 4.28 -3.18 16.44
CA PRO A 83 5.67 -2.72 16.56
C PRO A 83 6.57 -3.06 15.35
N PHE A 84 6.16 -4.05 14.54
CA PHE A 84 6.90 -4.58 13.40
C PHE A 84 5.97 -4.73 12.20
N VAL A 85 5.45 -3.61 11.69
CA VAL A 85 4.39 -3.63 10.68
C VAL A 85 4.82 -4.32 9.38
N GLY A 86 6.07 -4.10 8.93
CA GLY A 86 6.51 -4.57 7.62
C GLY A 86 5.52 -4.18 6.52
N GLY A 87 4.98 -5.16 5.79
CA GLY A 87 3.94 -4.91 4.78
C GLY A 87 2.53 -4.60 5.32
N GLY A 88 2.31 -4.71 6.63
CA GLY A 88 1.02 -4.41 7.29
C GLY A 88 -0.06 -5.46 7.04
N ALA A 89 0.31 -6.72 6.83
CA ALA A 89 -0.64 -7.78 6.51
C ALA A 89 -1.72 -7.96 7.60
N VAL A 90 -1.32 -7.87 8.87
CA VAL A 90 -2.24 -7.98 10.02
C VAL A 90 -3.07 -6.72 10.15
N PHE A 91 -2.43 -5.54 10.17
CA PHE A 91 -3.10 -4.24 10.17
C PHE A 91 -4.23 -4.15 9.14
N PHE A 92 -3.95 -4.48 7.88
CA PHE A 92 -4.93 -4.38 6.81
C PHE A 92 -6.05 -5.45 6.90
N ASP A 93 -5.76 -6.63 7.46
CA ASP A 93 -6.78 -7.66 7.66
C ASP A 93 -7.66 -7.38 8.89
N LEU A 94 -7.14 -6.78 9.97
CA LEU A 94 -7.94 -6.31 11.10
C LEU A 94 -8.77 -5.08 10.72
N PHE A 95 -8.16 -4.17 9.95
CA PHE A 95 -8.72 -2.89 9.54
C PHE A 95 -9.34 -2.08 10.70
N PRO A 96 -8.55 -1.77 11.76
CA PRO A 96 -9.03 -1.03 12.91
C PRO A 96 -9.20 0.47 12.60
N GLN A 97 -10.13 1.12 13.29
CA GLN A 97 -10.33 2.58 13.19
C GLN A 97 -9.12 3.37 13.71
N LYS A 98 -8.44 2.85 14.74
CA LYS A 98 -7.26 3.48 15.35
C LYS A 98 -6.11 2.49 15.36
N ALA A 99 -4.96 2.91 14.84
CA ALA A 99 -3.74 2.12 14.85
C ALA A 99 -2.49 2.98 15.04
N VAL A 100 -1.50 2.39 15.70
CA VAL A 100 -0.14 2.92 15.79
C VAL A 100 0.82 1.85 15.25
N LEU A 101 1.47 2.17 14.14
CA LEU A 101 2.33 1.25 13.40
C LEU A 101 3.77 1.71 13.55
N PHE A 102 4.66 0.77 13.88
CA PHE A 102 6.09 1.02 13.98
C PHE A 102 6.86 0.07 13.08
N ASP A 103 8.01 0.54 12.62
CA ASP A 103 9.06 -0.27 12.02
C ASP A 103 10.39 0.46 12.19
N LEU A 104 11.51 -0.27 12.19
CA LEU A 104 12.83 0.34 12.19
C LEU A 104 13.17 0.94 10.81
N ASN A 105 12.54 0.45 9.74
CA ASN A 105 12.82 0.90 8.40
C ASN A 105 12.25 2.29 8.11
N PHE A 106 13.12 3.30 8.13
CA PHE A 106 12.76 4.69 7.84
C PHE A 106 12.05 4.87 6.50
N GLU A 107 12.53 4.26 5.40
CA GLU A 107 11.89 4.43 4.09
C GLU A 107 10.47 3.86 4.07
N LEU A 108 10.24 2.73 4.76
CA LEU A 108 8.93 2.12 4.89
C LEU A 108 7.97 3.02 5.69
N VAL A 109 8.39 3.48 6.87
CA VAL A 109 7.58 4.35 7.74
C VAL A 109 7.25 5.67 7.04
N THR A 110 8.22 6.30 6.39
CA THR A 110 7.99 7.50 5.56
C THR A 110 6.98 7.20 4.45
N THR A 111 7.07 6.04 3.80
CA THR A 111 6.12 5.67 2.73
C THR A 111 4.70 5.53 3.27
N TYR A 112 4.49 4.89 4.42
CA TYR A 112 3.17 4.82 5.07
C TYR A 112 2.61 6.21 5.37
N ASN A 113 3.43 7.12 5.91
CA ASN A 113 3.01 8.49 6.23
C ASN A 113 2.66 9.30 4.98
N VAL A 114 3.43 9.17 3.90
CA VAL A 114 3.11 9.83 2.63
C VAL A 114 1.83 9.27 2.02
N ILE A 115 1.61 7.95 2.08
CA ILE A 115 0.33 7.35 1.64
C ILE A 115 -0.84 7.90 2.47
N LYS A 116 -0.66 8.09 3.78
CA LYS A 116 -1.69 8.65 4.66
C LYS A 116 -2.01 10.12 4.33
N ASN A 117 -0.99 10.93 4.09
CA ASN A 117 -1.12 12.40 4.10
C ASN A 117 -1.09 13.05 2.70
N ASP A 118 -0.48 12.42 1.70
CA ASP A 118 -0.26 13.02 0.36
C ASP A 118 -0.28 11.96 -0.77
N VAL A 119 -1.31 11.11 -0.77
CA VAL A 119 -1.44 10.01 -1.73
C VAL A 119 -1.55 10.49 -3.19
N GLU A 120 -2.17 11.64 -3.43
CA GLU A 120 -2.38 12.14 -4.78
C GLU A 120 -1.07 12.53 -5.47
N ASN A 121 -0.22 13.29 -4.78
CA ASN A 121 1.08 13.65 -5.34
C ASN A 121 2.01 12.45 -5.39
N LEU A 122 1.86 11.48 -4.48
CA LEU A 122 2.60 10.22 -4.58
C LEU A 122 2.27 9.48 -5.88
N ILE A 123 0.98 9.37 -6.21
CA ILE A 123 0.55 8.74 -7.47
C ILE A 123 1.05 9.53 -8.69
N LYS A 124 0.98 10.86 -8.68
CA LYS A 124 1.55 11.70 -9.75
C LYS A 124 3.06 11.50 -9.90
N SER A 125 3.78 11.36 -8.79
CA SER A 125 5.22 11.11 -8.77
C SER A 125 5.55 9.72 -9.33
N LEU A 126 4.78 8.69 -8.93
CA LEU A 126 4.98 7.31 -9.38
C LEU A 126 4.85 7.14 -10.90
N LYS A 127 3.91 7.87 -11.53
CA LYS A 127 3.71 7.86 -12.98
C LYS A 127 4.91 8.37 -13.79
N LYS A 128 5.88 9.05 -13.15
CA LYS A 128 7.07 9.59 -13.82
C LYS A 128 8.20 8.57 -13.95
N HIS A 129 8.14 7.46 -13.23
CA HIS A 129 9.19 6.44 -13.28
C HIS A 129 9.20 5.71 -14.61
N LYS A 130 10.39 5.31 -15.05
CA LYS A 130 10.58 4.51 -16.26
C LYS A 130 11.05 3.11 -15.89
N TYR A 131 10.47 2.11 -16.54
CA TYR A 131 10.88 0.73 -16.35
C TYR A 131 11.99 0.34 -17.33
N ASN A 132 13.22 0.67 -16.97
CA ASN A 132 14.42 0.21 -17.66
C ASN A 132 15.59 0.13 -16.66
N LYS A 133 16.61 -0.65 -17.02
CA LYS A 133 17.74 -0.96 -16.13
C LYS A 133 18.54 0.27 -15.73
N GLU A 134 18.79 1.19 -16.65
CA GLU A 134 19.59 2.40 -16.40
C GLU A 134 18.88 3.33 -15.41
N TYR A 135 17.61 3.64 -15.67
CA TYR A 135 16.77 4.45 -14.78
C TYR A 135 16.66 3.82 -13.39
N PHE A 136 16.53 2.48 -13.32
CA PHE A 136 16.53 1.76 -12.05
C PHE A 136 17.84 1.95 -11.28
N LEU A 137 18.99 1.78 -11.93
CA LEU A 137 20.29 1.93 -11.29
C LEU A 137 20.52 3.36 -10.78
N ASN A 138 20.12 4.36 -11.57
CA ASN A 138 20.17 5.76 -11.18
C ASN A 138 19.26 6.06 -9.98
N SER A 139 18.03 5.54 -9.98
CA SER A 139 17.12 5.67 -8.85
C SER A 139 17.64 4.96 -7.61
N ARG A 140 18.23 3.78 -7.77
CA ARG A 140 18.82 2.97 -6.70
C ARG A 140 19.97 3.69 -6.01
N ALA A 141 20.84 4.36 -6.78
CA ALA A 141 22.02 5.06 -6.27
C ALA A 141 21.68 6.30 -5.41
N LYS A 142 20.45 6.84 -5.49
CA LYS A 142 20.03 8.00 -4.69
C LYS A 142 20.03 7.67 -3.20
N ASN A 143 20.58 8.57 -2.39
CA ASN A 143 20.52 8.50 -0.94
C ASN A 143 19.14 9.01 -0.46
N PRO A 144 18.30 8.15 0.17
CA PRO A 144 16.97 8.55 0.63
C PRO A 144 16.99 9.69 1.64
N LYS A 145 18.04 9.82 2.47
CA LYS A 145 18.16 10.90 3.46
C LYS A 145 18.33 12.30 2.85
N LYS A 146 18.59 12.39 1.54
CA LYS A 146 18.72 13.65 0.79
C LYS A 146 17.49 13.97 -0.07
N LEU A 147 16.41 13.19 0.07
CA LEU A 147 15.17 13.34 -0.69
C LEU A 147 14.07 13.89 0.21
N SER A 148 13.10 14.58 -0.38
CA SER A 148 11.83 14.86 0.30
C SER A 148 11.06 13.57 0.58
N GLU A 149 10.20 13.56 1.60
CA GLU A 149 9.40 12.39 1.97
C GLU A 149 8.62 11.80 0.79
N LEU A 150 7.99 12.68 -0.02
CA LEU A 150 7.30 12.29 -1.24
C LEU A 150 8.20 11.53 -2.22
N ASN A 151 9.44 11.98 -2.40
CA ASN A 151 10.41 11.35 -3.28
C ASN A 151 10.99 10.07 -2.69
N ILE A 152 11.12 9.98 -1.36
CA ILE A 152 11.46 8.73 -0.65
C ILE A 152 10.40 7.67 -0.94
N ALA A 153 9.14 7.99 -0.67
CA ALA A 153 8.00 7.08 -0.86
C ALA A 153 7.86 6.62 -2.31
N SER A 154 7.92 7.56 -3.25
CA SER A 154 7.84 7.29 -4.69
C SER A 154 8.99 6.38 -5.15
N ARG A 155 10.23 6.68 -4.74
CA ARG A 155 11.41 5.85 -5.05
C ARG A 155 11.30 4.48 -4.43
N PHE A 156 10.89 4.37 -3.17
CA PHE A 156 10.79 3.12 -2.43
C PHE A 156 9.81 2.14 -3.11
N ILE A 157 8.60 2.62 -3.44
CA ILE A 157 7.59 1.80 -4.14
C ILE A 157 8.11 1.38 -5.53
N TYR A 158 8.69 2.31 -6.29
CA TYR A 158 9.28 2.00 -7.59
C TYR A 158 10.34 0.90 -7.49
N LEU A 159 11.31 1.04 -6.57
CA LEU A 159 12.36 0.05 -6.39
C LEU A 159 11.78 -1.29 -5.95
N ASN A 160 10.84 -1.31 -5.01
CA ASN A 160 10.20 -2.57 -4.58
C ASN A 160 9.48 -3.30 -5.73
N ARG A 161 8.82 -2.55 -6.62
CA ARG A 161 8.09 -3.13 -7.76
C ARG A 161 9.01 -3.62 -8.88
N THR A 162 10.15 -2.96 -9.05
CA THR A 162 11.05 -3.20 -10.19
C THR A 162 12.33 -3.96 -9.83
N CYS A 163 12.66 -4.15 -8.55
CA CYS A 163 13.83 -4.93 -8.13
C CYS A 163 13.52 -6.43 -8.04
N PHE A 164 14.57 -7.24 -8.00
CA PHE A 164 14.44 -8.68 -7.85
C PHE A 164 13.63 -9.10 -6.61
N ASN A 165 12.55 -9.81 -6.87
CA ASN A 165 11.56 -10.36 -5.93
C ASN A 165 10.91 -9.35 -4.98
N GLY A 166 11.00 -8.05 -5.26
CA GLY A 166 10.53 -7.03 -4.34
C GLY A 166 11.20 -7.11 -2.97
N LEU A 167 12.47 -7.51 -2.95
CA LEU A 167 13.27 -7.56 -1.74
C LEU A 167 13.61 -6.14 -1.27
N TYR A 168 13.66 -5.94 0.05
CA TYR A 168 14.35 -4.80 0.63
C TYR A 168 15.63 -5.28 1.30
N ARG A 169 16.78 -4.82 0.81
CA ARG A 169 18.11 -5.17 1.34
C ARG A 169 19.06 -4.00 1.19
N VAL A 170 19.80 -3.73 2.26
CA VAL A 170 20.85 -2.72 2.30
C VAL A 170 22.22 -3.34 2.57
N ASN A 171 23.29 -2.68 2.15
CA ASN A 171 24.65 -3.04 2.52
C ASN A 171 25.03 -2.46 3.91
N LYS A 172 26.28 -2.67 4.35
CA LYS A 172 26.79 -2.13 5.63
C LYS A 172 26.74 -0.60 5.73
N SER A 173 26.75 0.11 4.59
CA SER A 173 26.62 1.57 4.55
C SER A 173 25.16 2.05 4.47
N GLY A 174 24.17 1.16 4.63
CA GLY A 174 22.75 1.48 4.57
C GLY A 174 22.20 1.75 3.16
N ALA A 175 22.98 1.47 2.11
CA ALA A 175 22.56 1.68 0.73
C ALA A 175 21.82 0.46 0.16
N PHE A 176 20.67 0.70 -0.47
CA PHE A 176 19.87 -0.34 -1.12
C PHE A 176 20.66 -1.04 -2.23
N ASN A 177 20.75 -2.38 -2.19
CA ASN A 177 21.64 -3.15 -3.07
C ASN A 177 20.96 -4.32 -3.80
N VAL A 178 19.63 -4.31 -3.96
CA VAL A 178 18.91 -5.34 -4.73
C VAL A 178 19.08 -5.04 -6.23
N PRO A 179 19.31 -6.07 -7.08
CA PRO A 179 19.44 -5.88 -8.53
C PRO A 179 18.09 -5.59 -9.19
N PHE A 180 18.14 -5.12 -10.43
CA PHE A 180 16.97 -4.92 -11.29
C PHE A 180 16.26 -6.26 -11.55
N GLY A 181 14.94 -6.29 -11.39
CA GLY A 181 14.10 -7.43 -11.69
C GLY A 181 13.63 -7.40 -13.15
N LYS A 182 13.26 -8.56 -13.68
CA LYS A 182 12.71 -8.72 -15.03
C LYS A 182 11.25 -9.20 -14.93
N TYR A 183 10.34 -8.24 -14.99
CA TYR A 183 8.89 -8.41 -14.97
C TYR A 183 8.24 -7.93 -16.27
N GLY A 184 7.15 -8.60 -16.66
CA GLY A 184 6.28 -8.15 -17.76
C GLY A 184 5.28 -7.06 -17.37
N ASN A 185 4.88 -7.04 -16.08
CA ASN A 185 4.02 -5.99 -15.51
C ASN A 185 4.54 -5.62 -14.10
N PRO A 186 5.57 -4.76 -14.02
CA PRO A 186 6.19 -4.34 -12.75
C PRO A 186 5.26 -3.50 -11.87
#